data_AF-D3JKY7-F1
#
_entry.id   AF-D3JKY7-F1
#
_cell.length_a   1.000
_cell.length_b   1.000
_cell.length_c   1.000
_cell.angle_alpha   90.00
_cell.angle_beta   90.00
_cell.angle_gamma   90.00
#
_symmetry.space_group_name_H-M   'P 1'
#
loop_
_entity.id
_entity.type
_entity.pdbx_description
1 polymer ?
#
loop_
_entity_poly.entity_id
_entity_poly.type
_entity_poly.pdbx_seq_one_letter_code
_entity_poly.pdbx_strand_id
1 'polypeptide(L)'
;GGWWYKPDYIINELNINSAISSPGHGEVLYLDECGPTYEMTGYAYGGGGRKIIRVEVTLDGGKSWHLVEDGNVTHPPGTPTAAGKYWGWCLWTITVPTADSAQGHERRVPSLGRRDEHPTERTDLERHGHGKQ
;
A
#
# COMPACT_ATOMS: atom_id res chain seq x y z
N GLY A 1 3.45 7.70 -37.81
CA GLY A 1 3.88 6.63 -36.88
C GLY A 1 2.72 6.28 -35.98
N GLY A 2 2.44 4.99 -35.80
CA GLY A 2 1.37 4.53 -34.90
C GLY A 2 1.72 4.71 -33.42
N TRP A 3 0.80 4.32 -32.55
CA TRP A 3 0.90 4.45 -31.08
C TRP A 3 2.25 3.99 -30.50
N TRP A 4 2.83 2.92 -31.03
CA TRP A 4 4.06 2.28 -30.55
C TRP A 4 5.35 3.09 -30.70
N TYR A 5 5.35 4.18 -31.46
CA TYR A 5 6.55 4.97 -31.76
C TYR A 5 6.57 6.34 -31.08
N LYS A 6 5.58 6.62 -30.22
CA LYS A 6 5.51 7.88 -29.49
C LYS A 6 6.41 7.79 -28.24
N PRO A 7 7.48 8.60 -28.14
CA PRO A 7 8.43 8.52 -27.03
C PRO A 7 7.79 8.80 -25.67
N ASP A 8 6.71 9.59 -25.65
CA ASP A 8 5.95 9.93 -24.44
C ASP A 8 5.34 8.73 -23.72
N TYR A 9 5.22 7.57 -24.39
CA TYR A 9 4.64 6.34 -23.83
C TYR A 9 5.71 5.30 -23.46
N ILE A 10 7.00 5.64 -23.57
CA ILE A 10 8.07 4.77 -23.12
C ILE A 10 8.15 4.82 -21.60
N ILE A 11 7.89 3.69 -20.95
CA ILE A 11 8.02 3.54 -19.50
C ILE A 11 9.47 3.12 -19.21
N ASN A 12 10.28 4.05 -18.72
CA ASN A 12 11.65 3.77 -18.30
C ASN A 12 11.73 3.47 -16.80
N GLU A 13 11.14 4.35 -15.99
CA GLU A 13 11.15 4.23 -14.53
C GLU A 13 9.82 3.70 -14.03
N LEU A 14 9.88 2.79 -13.06
CA LEU A 14 8.69 2.34 -12.35
C LEU A 14 8.05 3.49 -11.57
N ASN A 15 6.72 3.52 -11.57
CA ASN A 15 5.96 4.34 -10.62
C ASN A 15 6.13 3.78 -9.20
N ILE A 16 5.72 4.57 -8.22
CA ILE A 16 5.64 4.09 -6.84
C ILE A 16 4.43 3.19 -6.70
N ASN A 17 4.61 2.05 -6.06
CA ASN A 17 3.54 1.10 -5.84
C ASN A 17 3.72 0.42 -4.49
N SER A 18 2.62 -0.06 -3.93
CA SER A 18 2.58 -0.80 -2.68
C SER A 18 1.49 -1.85 -2.73
N ALA A 19 1.71 -2.97 -2.04
CA ALA A 19 0.71 -4.01 -1.86
C ALA A 19 0.77 -4.58 -0.44
N ILE A 20 -0.41 -4.95 0.06
CA ILE A 20 -0.59 -5.64 1.33
C ILE A 20 -0.34 -7.14 1.09
N SER A 21 0.52 -7.76 1.91
CA SER A 21 0.76 -9.21 1.92
C SER A 21 0.00 -9.92 3.02
N SER A 22 -0.20 -9.26 4.17
CA SER A 22 -1.04 -9.73 5.26
C SER A 22 -1.96 -8.59 5.70
N PRO A 23 -3.28 -8.80 5.78
CA PRO A 23 -3.98 -10.09 5.66
C PRO A 23 -3.97 -10.68 4.25
N GLY A 24 -4.18 -11.99 4.19
CA GLY A 24 -4.46 -12.70 2.95
C GLY A 24 -5.77 -12.24 2.30
N HIS A 25 -5.89 -12.42 0.99
CA HIS A 25 -7.14 -12.12 0.30
C HIS A 25 -8.29 -12.96 0.86
N GLY A 26 -9.31 -12.29 1.41
CA GLY A 26 -10.48 -12.94 2.01
C GLY A 26 -10.23 -13.49 3.42
N GLU A 27 -9.12 -13.12 4.08
CA GLU A 27 -8.91 -13.43 5.49
C GLU A 27 -10.02 -12.82 6.35
N VAL A 28 -10.52 -13.63 7.28
CA VAL A 28 -11.58 -13.26 8.22
C VAL A 28 -11.00 -13.20 9.61
N LEU A 29 -11.19 -12.07 10.29
CA LEU A 29 -10.82 -11.89 11.68
C LEU A 29 -12.07 -11.96 12.56
N TYR A 30 -12.11 -12.95 13.46
CA TYR A 30 -13.13 -13.05 14.49
C TYR A 30 -12.76 -12.13 15.64
N LEU A 31 -13.46 -10.99 15.80
CA LEU A 31 -13.09 -10.00 16.83
C LEU A 31 -13.13 -10.53 18.26
N ASP A 32 -13.95 -11.54 18.51
CA ASP A 32 -14.08 -12.15 19.84
C ASP A 32 -12.90 -13.07 20.17
N GLU A 33 -12.14 -13.49 19.15
CA GLU A 33 -10.98 -14.40 19.27
C GLU A 33 -9.65 -13.70 18.98
N CYS A 34 -9.65 -12.63 18.18
CA CYS A 34 -8.44 -11.88 17.90
C CYS A 34 -8.15 -10.86 19.01
N GLY A 35 -6.87 -10.58 19.22
CA GLY A 35 -6.42 -9.60 20.20
C GLY A 35 -6.90 -8.17 19.91
N PRO A 36 -6.56 -7.22 20.81
CA PRO A 36 -6.93 -5.81 20.66
C PRO A 36 -6.29 -5.15 19.43
N THR A 37 -5.28 -5.77 18.83
CA THR A 37 -4.57 -5.29 17.66
C THR A 37 -4.36 -6.39 16.63
N TYR A 38 -4.17 -5.96 15.38
CA TYR A 38 -3.84 -6.81 14.25
C TYR A 38 -2.60 -6.27 13.53
N GLU A 39 -1.66 -7.16 13.20
CA GLU A 39 -0.45 -6.82 12.44
C GLU A 39 -0.72 -6.99 10.95
N MET A 40 -0.56 -5.91 10.20
CA MET A 40 -0.60 -5.89 8.74
C MET A 40 0.81 -5.78 8.19
N THR A 41 1.07 -6.45 7.07
CA THR A 41 2.36 -6.41 6.39
C THR A 41 2.19 -6.21 4.90
N GLY A 42 3.25 -5.71 4.26
CA GLY A 42 3.30 -5.59 2.82
C GLY A 42 4.64 -5.13 2.32
N TYR A 43 4.67 -4.73 1.05
CA TYR A 43 5.86 -4.16 0.42
C TYR A 43 5.52 -2.90 -0.36
N ALA A 44 6.51 -2.05 -0.57
CA ALA A 44 6.44 -0.90 -1.47
C ALA A 44 7.71 -0.78 -2.31
N TYR A 45 7.62 -0.19 -3.49
CA TYR A 45 8.76 0.06 -4.37
C TYR A 45 8.56 1.32 -5.21
N GLY A 46 9.64 1.80 -5.81
CA GLY A 46 9.61 2.87 -6.82
C GLY A 46 10.79 2.77 -7.78
N GLY A 47 10.69 3.39 -8.95
CA GLY A 47 11.76 3.45 -9.94
C GLY A 47 12.86 4.48 -9.63
N GLY A 48 13.90 4.52 -10.47
CA GLY A 48 14.98 5.53 -10.45
C GLY A 48 15.93 5.46 -9.26
N GLY A 49 15.80 4.42 -8.44
CA GLY A 49 16.56 4.24 -7.21
C GLY A 49 16.18 5.23 -6.11
N ARG A 50 14.95 5.73 -6.12
CA ARG A 50 14.41 6.67 -5.11
C ARG A 50 13.99 5.91 -3.85
N LYS A 51 14.25 6.50 -2.68
CA LYS A 51 13.83 5.96 -1.39
C LYS A 51 12.32 6.08 -1.21
N ILE A 52 11.66 5.02 -0.76
CA ILE A 52 10.32 5.12 -0.16
C ILE A 52 10.46 5.72 1.23
N ILE A 53 9.92 6.91 1.42
CA ILE A 53 10.07 7.67 2.67
C ILE A 53 8.86 7.57 3.59
N ARG A 54 7.72 7.07 3.08
CA ARG A 54 6.48 7.01 3.84
C ARG A 54 5.57 5.91 3.30
N VAL A 55 4.96 5.15 4.20
CA VAL A 55 3.85 4.24 3.92
C VAL A 55 2.73 4.58 4.90
N GLU A 56 1.50 4.67 4.39
CA GLU A 56 0.31 4.89 5.19
C GLU A 56 -0.74 3.85 4.81
N VAL A 57 -1.49 3.35 5.80
CA VAL A 57 -2.54 2.34 5.61
C VAL A 57 -3.88 2.92 6.04
N THR A 58 -4.93 2.62 5.30
CA THR A 58 -6.30 3.01 5.63
C THR A 58 -7.16 1.77 5.86
N LEU A 59 -8.03 1.83 6.87
CA LEU A 59 -9.00 0.80 7.21
C LEU A 59 -10.44 1.21 6.89
N ASP A 60 -10.64 2.48 6.51
CA ASP A 60 -11.96 3.10 6.35
C ASP A 60 -12.22 3.60 4.92
N GLY A 61 -11.46 3.10 3.94
CA GLY A 61 -11.59 3.47 2.54
C GLY A 61 -10.96 4.82 2.21
N GLY A 62 -9.96 5.26 2.97
CA GLY A 62 -9.17 6.46 2.70
C GLY A 62 -9.62 7.71 3.45
N LYS A 63 -10.58 7.60 4.38
CA LYS A 63 -11.04 8.74 5.20
C LYS A 63 -9.99 9.10 6.26
N SER A 64 -9.35 8.10 6.85
CA SER A 64 -8.21 8.23 7.76
C SER A 64 -7.07 7.29 7.37
N TRP A 65 -5.87 7.62 7.86
CA TRP A 65 -4.62 6.98 7.47
C TRP A 65 -3.74 6.79 8.70
N HIS A 66 -3.21 5.58 8.87
CA HIS A 66 -2.25 5.20 9.90
C HIS A 66 -0.85 5.20 9.30
N LEU A 67 0.06 5.96 9.89
CA LEU A 67 1.45 6.06 9.45
C LEU A 67 2.23 4.83 9.91
N VAL A 68 2.97 4.20 8.98
CA VAL A 68 3.98 3.21 9.33
C VAL A 68 5.18 3.93 9.92
N GLU A 69 5.61 3.52 11.11
CA GLU A 69 6.76 4.11 11.80
C GLU A 69 8.07 3.86 11.04
N ASP A 70 9.03 4.78 11.13
CA ASP A 70 10.30 4.76 10.38
C ASP A 70 11.14 3.48 10.57
N GLY A 71 10.97 2.77 11.69
CA GLY A 71 11.63 1.49 11.96
C GLY A 71 10.95 0.27 11.33
N ASN A 72 9.70 0.40 10.91
CA ASN A 72 8.91 -0.68 10.34
C ASN A 72 8.87 -0.63 8.81
N VAL A 73 9.52 0.35 8.16
CA VAL A 73 9.83 0.34 6.72
C VAL A 73 11.27 -0.11 6.53
N THR A 74 11.46 -1.37 6.13
CA THR A 74 12.78 -1.99 6.05
C THR A 74 13.22 -2.18 4.59
N HIS A 75 14.47 -1.83 4.30
CA HIS A 75 15.06 -2.00 2.96
C HIS A 75 16.00 -3.20 2.91
N PRO A 76 16.28 -3.75 1.71
CA PRO A 76 17.18 -4.88 1.57
C PRO A 76 18.61 -4.52 2.02
N PRO A 77 19.40 -5.50 2.49
CA PRO A 77 20.80 -5.29 2.82
C PRO A 77 21.58 -4.62 1.68
N GLY A 78 22.54 -3.76 2.02
CA GLY A 78 23.30 -2.98 1.03
C GLY A 78 22.55 -1.78 0.45
N THR A 79 21.45 -1.37 1.09
CA THR A 79 20.67 -0.16 0.75
C THR A 79 20.88 0.94 1.80
N PRO A 80 21.11 2.21 1.41
CA PRO A 80 21.36 2.63 0.04
C PRO A 80 22.67 2.06 -0.50
N THR A 81 22.76 1.92 -1.83
CA THR A 81 24.05 1.63 -2.48
C THR A 81 25.05 2.75 -2.21
N ALA A 82 26.34 2.54 -2.54
CA ALA A 82 27.37 3.59 -2.44
C ALA A 82 27.01 4.88 -3.23
N ALA A 83 26.16 4.77 -4.25
CA ALA A 83 25.65 5.90 -5.04
C ALA A 83 24.33 6.51 -4.48
N GLY A 84 23.92 6.13 -3.27
CA GLY A 84 22.70 6.64 -2.64
C GLY A 84 21.39 6.05 -3.20
N LYS A 85 21.43 4.88 -3.85
CA LYS A 85 20.26 4.33 -4.57
C LYS A 85 19.52 3.24 -3.80
N TYR A 86 18.20 3.21 -4.00
CA TYR A 86 17.24 2.26 -3.44
C TYR A 86 16.60 1.45 -4.58
N TRP A 87 17.26 0.39 -5.03
CA TRP A 87 16.81 -0.39 -6.20
C TRP A 87 15.77 -1.47 -5.88
N GLY A 88 15.74 -1.94 -4.63
CA GLY A 88 14.81 -2.95 -4.19
C GLY A 88 13.54 -2.37 -3.56
N TRP A 89 12.51 -3.19 -3.47
CA TRP A 89 11.36 -2.96 -2.61
C TRP A 89 11.76 -2.76 -1.13
N CYS A 90 10.96 -2.04 -0.36
CA CYS A 90 10.95 -2.14 1.10
C CYS A 90 9.80 -3.03 1.57
N LEU A 91 9.98 -3.66 2.72
CA LEU A 91 8.89 -4.26 3.47
C LEU A 91 8.36 -3.27 4.48
N TRP A 92 7.06 -3.30 4.74
CA TRP A 92 6.45 -2.50 5.79
C TRP A 92 5.59 -3.39 6.71
N THR A 93 5.56 -3.02 7.99
CA THR A 93 4.72 -3.66 9.01
C THR A 93 4.00 -2.58 9.81
N ILE A 94 2.72 -2.77 10.11
CA ILE A 94 1.96 -1.86 10.99
C ILE A 94 1.00 -2.64 11.87
N THR A 95 0.95 -2.25 13.14
CA THR A 95 -0.02 -2.77 14.10
C THR A 95 -1.17 -1.78 14.21
N VAL A 96 -2.37 -2.21 13.86
CA VAL A 96 -3.59 -1.39 13.92
C VAL A 96 -4.55 -1.92 14.99
N PRO A 97 -5.36 -1.05 15.63
CA PRO A 97 -6.42 -1.51 16.53
C PRO A 97 -7.45 -2.33 15.76
N THR A 98 -7.80 -3.52 16.26
CA THR A 98 -8.76 -4.37 15.56
C THR A 98 -10.17 -3.77 15.54
N ALA A 99 -10.46 -2.84 16.46
CA ALA A 99 -11.68 -2.06 16.48
C ALA A 99 -11.83 -1.16 15.23
N ASP A 100 -10.72 -0.73 14.63
CA ASP A 100 -10.71 0.17 13.48
C ASP A 100 -10.94 -0.58 12.14
N SER A 101 -10.88 -1.91 12.15
CA SER A 101 -11.11 -2.80 10.99
C SER A 101 -12.57 -2.85 10.51
N ALA A 102 -13.43 -1.94 10.97
CA ALA A 102 -14.88 -2.06 10.90
C ALA A 102 -15.50 -1.37 9.68
N GLN A 103 -15.84 -2.15 8.65
CA GLN A 103 -17.03 -1.89 7.83
C GLN A 103 -17.80 -3.21 7.59
N GLY A 104 -18.93 -3.37 8.29
CA GLY A 104 -19.94 -4.42 8.05
C GLY A 104 -19.94 -5.61 9.03
N HIS A 105 -21.11 -6.24 9.20
CA HIS A 105 -21.39 -7.40 10.07
C HIS A 105 -20.60 -8.68 9.65
N GLU A 106 -19.91 -8.61 8.51
CA GLU A 106 -18.87 -9.51 8.04
C GLU A 106 -17.58 -8.69 7.92
N ARG A 107 -16.64 -8.91 8.84
CA ARG A 107 -15.45 -8.07 8.99
C ARG A 107 -14.36 -8.59 8.06
N ARG A 108 -14.33 -8.06 6.85
CA ARG A 108 -13.26 -8.28 5.87
C ARG A 108 -12.21 -7.21 6.07
N VAL A 109 -10.94 -7.59 6.21
CA VAL A 109 -9.88 -6.59 6.22
C VAL A 109 -9.74 -6.04 4.79
N PRO A 110 -9.84 -4.71 4.59
CA PRO A 110 -9.83 -4.16 3.24
C PRO A 110 -8.50 -4.50 2.55
N SER A 111 -8.63 -5.06 1.35
CA SER A 111 -7.52 -5.10 0.42
C SER A 111 -7.47 -3.76 -0.32
N LEU A 112 -6.37 -3.04 -0.10
CA LEU A 112 -5.84 -1.94 -0.93
C LEU A 112 -6.43 -0.53 -0.73
N GLY A 113 -5.58 0.39 -0.28
CA GLY A 113 -5.61 1.81 -0.65
C GLY A 113 -4.26 2.17 -1.27
N ARG A 114 -4.18 2.31 -2.60
CA ARG A 114 -2.99 2.83 -3.30
C ARG A 114 -2.97 4.35 -3.19
N ARG A 115 -1.80 4.94 -2.95
CA ARG A 115 -1.50 6.31 -3.39
C ARG A 115 -0.27 6.28 -4.29
N ASP A 116 -0.47 6.64 -5.56
CA ASP A 116 0.59 7.16 -6.43
C ASP A 116 0.88 8.63 -6.03
N GLU A 117 2.13 9.08 -6.12
CA GLU A 117 2.56 10.42 -5.67
C GLU A 117 1.99 11.59 -6.49
N HIS A 118 1.56 12.66 -5.79
CA HIS A 118 1.98 14.07 -5.99
C HIS A 118 1.57 14.93 -4.76
N PRO A 119 2.25 16.08 -4.47
CA PRO A 119 2.03 16.85 -3.24
C PRO A 119 0.68 17.58 -3.11
N THR A 120 -0.18 17.54 -4.13
CA THR A 120 -1.33 18.47 -4.19
C THR A 120 -2.68 17.92 -4.62
N GLU A 121 -2.83 16.69 -5.11
CA GLU A 121 -4.16 16.25 -5.58
C GLU A 121 -4.50 14.81 -5.18
N ARG A 122 -5.66 14.68 -4.50
CA ARG A 122 -6.33 13.42 -4.14
C ARG A 122 -7.02 12.84 -5.36
N THR A 123 -6.82 11.56 -5.62
CA THR A 123 -7.71 10.77 -6.48
C THR A 123 -8.15 9.52 -5.74
N ASP A 124 -9.41 9.50 -5.31
CA ASP A 124 -10.09 8.33 -4.77
C ASP A 124 -10.67 7.54 -5.96
N LEU A 125 -10.36 6.24 -6.08
CA LEU A 125 -10.97 5.36 -7.08
C LEU A 125 -11.85 4.32 -6.38
N GLU A 126 -13.13 4.64 -6.23
CA GLU A 126 -14.15 3.70 -5.73
C GLU A 126 -14.57 2.71 -6.82
N ARG A 127 -14.64 1.41 -6.47
CA ARG A 127 -15.20 0.39 -7.36
C ARG A 127 -16.72 0.37 -7.19
N HIS A 128 -17.46 0.85 -8.20
CA HIS A 128 -18.90 0.63 -8.27
C HIS A 128 -19.18 -0.86 -8.51
N GLY A 129 -19.79 -1.52 -7.53
CA GLY A 129 -20.38 -2.84 -7.71
C GLY A 129 -21.65 -2.73 -8.53
N HIS A 130 -21.66 -3.25 -9.75
CA HIS A 130 -22.90 -3.48 -10.48
C HIS A 130 -23.72 -4.56 -9.79
N GLY A 131 -24.81 -4.17 -9.12
CA GLY A 131 -25.92 -5.06 -8.84
C GLY A 131 -26.59 -5.44 -10.16
N LYS A 132 -26.60 -6.73 -10.48
CA LYS A 132 -27.54 -7.25 -11.48
C LYS A 132 -28.88 -7.49 -10.77
N GLN A 133 -29.94 -6.90 -11.32
CA GLN A 133 -31.31 -7.36 -11.10
C GLN A 133 -31.51 -8.73 -11.74
#